data_AF-A0A2Z3II48-F1
#
_entry.id   AF-A0A2Z3II48-F1
#
_cell.length_a   1.000
_cell.length_b   1.000
_cell.length_c   1.000
_cell.angle_alpha   90.00
_cell.angle_beta   90.00
_cell.angle_gamma   90.00
#
_symmetry.space_group_name_H-M   'P 1'
#
loop_
_entity.id
_entity.type
_entity.pdbx_description
1 polymer ?
#
loop_
_entity_poly.entity_id
_entity_poly.type
_entity_poly.pdbx_seq_one_letter_code
_entity_poly.pdbx_strand_id
1 'polypeptide(L)'
;MESRTEVPVSVSRWVGRAAAAVLGLCGLAYAGGVQAQGMVKNTYGDWQMRCETPAGATSEQCALVQNVAAEDRPNVTLVIIVLKTADGKSRLLRVVAPLGILLPSGLGLKIDQTDIGRAGFVRCLSTGCVAEVVMEDNLVNQMKTGQTATFIVFQTPEEGIGIPVSLNGFAAGFDALP
;
A
#
# COMPACT_ATOMS: atom_id res chain seq x y z
N MET A 1 51.30 -2.46 -40.48
CA MET A 1 52.76 -2.68 -40.42
C MET A 1 53.38 -1.32 -40.25
N GLU A 2 53.56 -0.85 -39.04
CA GLU A 2 54.61 -1.22 -38.08
C GLU A 2 55.54 -0.01 -37.99
N SER A 3 55.41 0.74 -36.90
CA SER A 3 56.56 1.15 -36.10
C SER A 3 56.11 2.17 -35.06
N ARG A 4 56.07 1.70 -33.81
CA ARG A 4 56.40 2.55 -32.67
C ARG A 4 57.90 2.85 -32.75
N THR A 5 58.28 4.09 -32.52
CA THR A 5 59.58 4.43 -31.96
C THR A 5 59.40 5.45 -30.85
N GLU A 6 60.02 5.12 -29.73
CA GLU A 6 59.96 5.76 -28.43
C GLU A 6 60.82 7.02 -28.41
N VAL A 7 60.45 8.03 -27.62
CA VAL A 7 61.36 9.11 -27.21
C VAL A 7 61.41 9.12 -25.68
N PRO A 8 62.59 8.87 -25.06
CA PRO A 8 62.77 8.98 -23.63
C PRO A 8 63.13 10.43 -23.27
N VAL A 9 62.46 11.02 -22.27
CA VAL A 9 62.93 12.28 -21.69
C VAL A 9 63.11 12.12 -20.18
N SER A 10 64.37 11.88 -19.85
CA SER A 10 65.15 12.43 -18.72
C SER A 10 64.39 12.86 -17.46
N VAL A 11 64.52 12.06 -16.42
CA VAL A 11 64.23 12.43 -15.03
C VAL A 11 65.45 13.17 -14.46
N SER A 12 65.30 14.46 -14.17
CA SER A 12 66.26 15.23 -13.36
C SER A 12 65.60 15.90 -12.16
N ARG A 13 66.07 15.39 -11.02
CA ARG A 13 66.08 15.83 -9.62
C ARG A 13 65.47 17.18 -9.18
N TRP A 14 64.66 17.04 -8.14
CA TRP A 14 64.63 17.82 -6.88
C TRP A 14 64.03 19.23 -6.94
N VAL A 15 62.92 19.45 -6.21
CA VAL A 15 62.80 20.32 -5.03
C VAL A 15 61.36 20.32 -4.52
N GLY A 16 61.19 19.93 -3.24
CA GLY A 16 60.36 20.61 -2.25
C GLY A 16 58.87 20.90 -2.48
N ARG A 17 58.04 20.19 -1.71
CA ARG A 17 56.82 20.66 -1.02
C ARG A 17 55.64 21.15 -1.87
N ALA A 18 54.60 20.32 -1.94
CA ALA A 18 53.22 20.75 -1.64
C ALA A 18 52.33 19.53 -1.36
N ALA A 19 51.81 19.45 -0.15
CA ALA A 19 50.71 18.56 0.20
C ALA A 19 49.39 19.17 -0.27
N ALA A 20 48.57 18.41 -0.98
CA ALA A 20 47.10 18.51 -0.95
C ALA A 20 46.49 17.35 -1.76
N ALA A 21 45.94 16.37 -1.05
CA ALA A 21 45.05 15.37 -1.62
C ALA A 21 43.70 16.01 -1.93
N VAL A 22 43.18 15.83 -3.16
CA VAL A 22 41.78 16.13 -3.50
C VAL A 22 41.11 14.82 -3.94
N LEU A 23 40.56 14.12 -2.96
CA LEU A 23 39.50 13.12 -3.11
C LEU A 23 38.19 13.83 -2.72
N GLY A 24 37.20 13.89 -3.60
CA GLY A 24 35.95 14.62 -3.34
C GLY A 24 34.79 14.21 -4.24
N LEU A 25 34.22 13.04 -3.94
CA LEU A 25 32.83 12.58 -4.00
C LEU A 25 31.87 13.01 -5.14
N CYS A 26 31.46 11.98 -5.89
CA CYS A 26 30.15 11.87 -6.54
C CYS A 26 29.01 11.99 -5.51
N GLY A 27 28.00 12.82 -5.81
CA GLY A 27 26.73 12.87 -5.08
C GLY A 27 25.56 12.99 -6.03
N LEU A 28 25.11 11.87 -6.61
CA LEU A 28 23.79 11.79 -7.26
C LEU A 28 22.73 11.73 -6.16
N ALA A 29 22.07 12.87 -5.89
CA ALA A 29 20.92 12.91 -5.01
C ALA A 29 19.73 12.21 -5.69
N TYR A 30 19.50 10.94 -5.37
CA TYR A 30 18.24 10.27 -5.63
C TYR A 30 17.18 10.84 -4.68
N ALA A 31 16.34 11.74 -5.18
CA ALA A 31 15.12 12.14 -4.48
C ALA A 31 14.12 10.96 -4.59
N GLY A 32 14.07 10.12 -3.55
CA GLY A 32 13.00 9.14 -3.39
C GLY A 32 11.67 9.86 -3.17
N GLY A 33 10.65 9.52 -3.97
CA GLY A 33 9.31 10.09 -3.86
C GLY A 33 8.69 9.78 -2.49
N VAL A 34 8.22 10.81 -1.80
CA VAL A 34 7.45 10.67 -0.56
C VAL A 34 6.09 10.09 -0.94
N GLN A 35 5.84 8.83 -0.61
CA GLN A 35 4.49 8.27 -0.65
C GLN A 35 3.71 8.91 0.52
N ALA A 36 2.93 9.94 0.22
CA ALA A 36 2.02 10.53 1.19
C ALA A 36 0.94 9.49 1.52
N GLN A 37 1.12 8.76 2.62
CA GLN A 37 0.03 8.04 3.26
C GLN A 37 -0.65 9.03 4.20
N GLY A 38 -1.93 9.32 3.99
CA GLY A 38 -2.70 10.29 4.77
C GLY A 38 -2.44 10.22 6.29
N MET A 39 -2.46 11.38 6.94
CA MET A 39 -2.20 11.54 8.36
C MET A 39 -3.24 10.77 9.17
N VAL A 40 -2.80 10.03 10.20
CA VAL A 40 -3.73 9.40 11.15
C VAL A 40 -4.39 10.50 11.96
N LYS A 41 -5.70 10.66 11.79
CA LYS A 41 -6.52 11.65 12.49
C LYS A 41 -7.07 11.09 13.80
N ASN A 42 -7.61 9.86 13.74
CA ASN A 42 -8.19 9.16 14.88
C ASN A 42 -7.94 7.64 14.80
N THR A 43 -8.12 6.94 15.91
CA THR A 43 -8.07 5.47 15.97
C THR A 43 -9.29 4.97 16.73
N TYR A 44 -9.93 3.93 16.19
CA TYR A 44 -11.15 3.30 16.70
C TYR A 44 -10.90 1.79 16.78
N GLY A 45 -10.59 1.29 17.97
CA GLY A 45 -10.17 -0.12 18.12
C GLY A 45 -8.99 -0.42 17.19
N ASP A 46 -9.19 -1.38 16.28
CA ASP A 46 -8.16 -1.81 15.32
C ASP A 46 -8.14 -0.97 14.03
N TRP A 47 -9.05 -0.01 13.88
CA TRP A 47 -9.18 0.82 12.69
C TRP A 47 -8.55 2.20 12.86
N GLN A 48 -7.85 2.67 11.83
CA GLN A 48 -7.25 4.01 11.81
C GLN A 48 -8.01 4.89 10.82
N MET A 49 -8.53 6.02 11.27
CA MET A 49 -9.02 7.06 10.38
C MET A 49 -7.84 7.86 9.87
N ARG A 50 -7.60 7.78 8.57
CA ARG A 50 -6.55 8.49 7.86
C ARG A 50 -7.17 9.48 6.91
N CYS A 51 -6.64 10.69 6.91
CA CYS A 51 -7.15 11.75 6.07
C CYS A 51 -6.03 12.39 5.26
N GLU A 52 -6.36 12.76 4.04
CA GLU A 52 -5.46 13.44 3.12
C GLU A 52 -6.23 14.49 2.34
N THR A 53 -5.54 15.53 1.89
CA THR A 53 -6.10 16.51 0.95
C THR A 53 -5.49 16.24 -0.41
N PRO A 54 -6.20 15.56 -1.33
CA PRO A 54 -5.67 15.29 -2.67
C PRO A 54 -5.26 16.57 -3.39
N ALA A 55 -4.26 16.48 -4.26
CA ALA A 55 -3.80 17.62 -5.04
C ALA A 55 -4.95 18.22 -5.87
N GLY A 56 -5.23 19.52 -5.67
CA GLY A 56 -6.32 20.22 -6.33
C GLY A 56 -7.71 20.04 -5.68
N ALA A 57 -7.83 19.28 -4.59
CA ALA A 57 -9.06 19.19 -3.82
C ALA A 57 -9.18 20.37 -2.84
N THR A 58 -10.39 20.88 -2.68
CA THR A 58 -10.73 21.93 -1.69
C THR A 58 -11.10 21.37 -0.32
N SER A 59 -11.28 20.05 -0.22
CA SER A 59 -11.66 19.36 1.01
C SER A 59 -10.76 18.16 1.26
N GLU A 60 -10.59 17.85 2.55
CA GLU A 60 -9.92 16.66 3.03
C GLU A 60 -10.80 15.43 2.77
N GLN A 61 -10.19 14.34 2.30
CA GLN A 61 -10.83 13.04 2.16
C GLN A 61 -10.30 12.10 3.25
N CYS A 62 -11.22 11.51 4.01
CA CYS A 62 -10.90 10.56 5.06
C CYS A 62 -11.31 9.13 4.68
N ALA A 63 -10.54 8.16 5.16
CA ALA A 63 -10.83 6.75 5.06
C ALA A 63 -10.51 6.05 6.38
N LEU A 64 -11.28 5.02 6.70
CA LEU A 64 -10.89 4.03 7.70
C LEU A 64 -9.99 2.99 7.06
N VAL A 65 -8.87 2.71 7.72
CA VAL A 65 -7.84 1.81 7.21
C VAL A 65 -7.47 0.78 8.27
N GLN A 66 -7.35 -0.48 7.85
CA GLN A 66 -6.72 -1.54 8.61
C GLN A 66 -5.74 -2.29 7.70
N ASN A 67 -4.52 -2.54 8.19
CA ASN A 67 -3.51 -3.33 7.49
C ASN A 67 -3.37 -4.66 8.22
N VAL A 68 -3.51 -5.77 7.51
CA VAL A 68 -3.51 -7.11 8.11
C VAL A 68 -2.70 -8.07 7.25
N ALA A 69 -1.81 -8.84 7.88
CA ALA A 69 -1.10 -9.93 7.23
C ALA A 69 -1.81 -11.26 7.53
N ALA A 70 -1.76 -12.21 6.59
CA ALA A 70 -2.23 -13.56 6.85
C ALA A 70 -1.35 -14.24 7.92
N GLU A 71 -1.96 -14.93 8.88
CA GLU A 71 -1.26 -15.54 10.01
C GLU A 71 -0.22 -16.58 9.53
N ASP A 72 -0.63 -17.46 8.61
CA ASP A 72 0.25 -18.51 8.06
C ASP A 72 1.14 -18.03 6.91
N ARG A 73 0.92 -16.81 6.41
CA ARG A 73 1.64 -16.23 5.26
C ARG A 73 1.87 -14.73 5.45
N PRO A 74 2.84 -14.33 6.29
CA PRO A 74 3.07 -12.91 6.61
C PRO A 74 3.44 -12.05 5.40
N ASN A 75 3.90 -12.66 4.30
CA ASN A 75 4.14 -12.00 3.02
C ASN A 75 2.85 -11.63 2.26
N VAL A 76 1.69 -12.15 2.68
CA VAL A 76 0.38 -11.81 2.11
C VAL A 76 -0.30 -10.80 3.03
N THR A 77 -0.17 -9.52 2.69
CA THR A 77 -0.77 -8.41 3.44
C THR A 77 -1.90 -7.77 2.65
N LEU A 78 -3.03 -7.53 3.32
CA LEU A 78 -4.15 -6.75 2.80
C LEU A 78 -4.17 -5.36 3.43
N VAL A 79 -4.57 -4.37 2.61
CA VAL A 79 -4.95 -3.04 3.09
C VAL A 79 -6.44 -2.87 2.86
N ILE A 80 -7.20 -2.80 3.94
CA ILE A 80 -8.65 -2.64 3.92
C ILE A 80 -8.95 -1.17 4.14
N ILE A 81 -9.69 -0.57 3.21
CA ILE A 81 -9.95 0.86 3.14
C ILE A 81 -11.45 1.07 2.98
N VAL A 82 -12.07 1.79 3.91
CA VAL A 82 -13.48 2.19 3.83
C VAL A 82 -13.58 3.69 3.78
N LEU A 83 -14.26 4.21 2.76
CA LEU A 83 -14.38 5.65 2.54
C LEU A 83 -15.78 6.04 2.04
N LYS A 84 -16.17 7.28 2.28
CA LYS A 84 -17.31 7.92 1.62
C LYS A 84 -16.79 8.71 0.42
N THR A 85 -17.50 8.64 -0.71
CA THR A 85 -17.14 9.42 -1.89
C THR A 85 -17.24 10.91 -1.58
N ALA A 86 -16.48 11.76 -2.28
CA ALA A 86 -16.45 13.19 -2.03
C ALA A 86 -17.83 13.88 -2.23
N ASP A 87 -18.70 13.27 -3.03
CA ASP A 87 -20.09 13.73 -3.21
C ASP A 87 -21.07 13.20 -2.13
N GLY A 88 -20.58 12.38 -1.20
CA GLY A 88 -21.34 11.77 -0.10
C GLY A 88 -22.34 10.69 -0.52
N LYS A 89 -22.41 10.33 -1.80
CA LYS A 89 -23.46 9.45 -2.33
C LYS A 89 -23.18 7.97 -2.15
N SER A 90 -21.91 7.59 -2.14
CA SER A 90 -21.49 6.20 -2.11
C SER A 90 -20.52 5.95 -0.96
N ARG A 91 -20.65 4.76 -0.38
CA ARG A 91 -19.73 4.21 0.61
C ARG A 91 -18.99 3.10 -0.09
N LEU A 92 -17.67 3.10 -0.05
CA LEU A 92 -16.85 2.15 -0.78
C LEU A 92 -16.03 1.31 0.19
N LEU A 93 -16.05 -0.01 -0.02
CA LEU A 93 -15.09 -0.94 0.55
C LEU A 93 -14.05 -1.22 -0.53
N ARG A 94 -12.83 -0.76 -0.30
CA ARG A 94 -11.68 -0.98 -1.17
C ARG A 94 -10.68 -1.86 -0.43
N VAL A 95 -10.24 -2.93 -1.08
CA VAL A 95 -9.20 -3.81 -0.56
C VAL A 95 -8.05 -3.86 -1.55
N VAL A 96 -6.85 -3.62 -1.05
CA VAL A 96 -5.61 -3.78 -1.82
C VAL A 96 -4.99 -5.10 -1.40
N ALA A 97 -4.99 -6.06 -2.33
CA ALA A 97 -4.31 -7.34 -2.21
C ALA A 97 -2.89 -7.23 -2.81
N PRO A 98 -1.93 -8.08 -2.38
CA PRO A 98 -0.60 -8.07 -2.94
C PRO A 98 -0.59 -8.60 -4.38
N LEU A 99 0.53 -8.39 -5.07
CA LEU A 99 0.76 -8.98 -6.39
C LEU A 99 0.96 -10.50 -6.30
N GLY A 100 0.67 -11.20 -7.40
CA GLY A 100 0.79 -12.67 -7.48
C GLY A 100 -0.44 -13.43 -7.02
N ILE A 101 -1.59 -12.75 -6.89
CA ILE A 101 -2.90 -13.37 -6.64
C ILE A 101 -3.63 -13.71 -7.95
N LEU A 102 -4.52 -14.69 -7.88
CA LEU A 102 -5.32 -15.18 -8.99
C LEU A 102 -6.54 -14.27 -9.22
N LEU A 103 -6.41 -13.38 -10.20
CA LEU A 103 -7.44 -12.39 -10.56
C LEU A 103 -8.81 -13.00 -10.93
N PRO A 104 -8.91 -14.09 -11.72
CA PRO A 104 -10.20 -14.66 -12.12
C PRO A 104 -11.06 -15.12 -10.94
N SER A 105 -10.43 -15.55 -9.85
CA SER A 105 -11.13 -15.93 -8.63
C SER A 105 -11.69 -14.71 -7.89
N GLY A 106 -11.07 -13.54 -7.99
CA GLY A 106 -11.48 -12.36 -7.23
C GLY A 106 -11.24 -12.51 -5.71
N LEU A 107 -11.66 -11.49 -4.95
CA LEU A 107 -11.55 -11.41 -3.51
C LEU A 107 -12.84 -11.91 -2.84
N GLY A 108 -12.76 -12.96 -2.06
CA GLY A 108 -13.88 -13.42 -1.23
C GLY A 108 -14.01 -12.62 0.07
N LEU A 109 -15.23 -12.52 0.59
CA LEU A 109 -15.53 -11.91 1.88
C LEU A 109 -16.52 -12.78 2.66
N LYS A 110 -16.17 -13.10 3.90
CA LYS A 110 -17.10 -13.63 4.91
C LYS A 110 -17.12 -12.70 6.11
N ILE A 111 -18.29 -12.52 6.73
CA ILE A 111 -18.42 -11.83 8.00
C ILE A 111 -18.92 -12.85 9.01
N ASP A 112 -18.07 -13.12 10.01
CA ASP A 112 -18.21 -14.24 10.93
C ASP A 112 -18.43 -15.56 10.16
N GLN A 113 -19.60 -16.18 10.27
CA GLN A 113 -19.95 -17.41 9.53
C GLN A 113 -20.76 -17.16 8.25
N THR A 114 -21.09 -15.90 7.94
CA THR A 114 -21.92 -15.54 6.78
C THR A 114 -21.05 -15.30 5.55
N ASP A 115 -21.34 -15.99 4.45
CA ASP A 115 -20.71 -15.73 3.16
C ASP A 115 -21.36 -14.52 2.48
N ILE A 116 -20.56 -13.48 2.23
CA ILE A 116 -21.01 -12.25 1.57
C ILE A 116 -20.85 -12.36 0.05
N GLY A 117 -19.94 -13.21 -0.41
CA GLY A 117 -19.63 -13.41 -1.81
C GLY A 117 -18.25 -12.89 -2.20
N ARG A 118 -18.12 -12.48 -3.46
CA ARG A 118 -16.82 -12.18 -4.08
C ARG A 118 -16.85 -10.87 -4.87
N ALA A 119 -15.76 -10.12 -4.79
CA ALA A 119 -15.52 -8.91 -5.57
C ALA A 119 -14.41 -9.15 -6.61
N GLY A 120 -14.62 -8.67 -7.83
CA GLY A 120 -13.58 -8.69 -8.86
C GLY A 120 -12.48 -7.66 -8.58
N PHE A 121 -11.25 -7.98 -8.99
CA PHE A 121 -10.18 -7.00 -9.03
C PHE A 121 -10.36 -6.08 -10.23
N VAL A 122 -10.46 -4.79 -9.99
CA VAL A 122 -10.76 -3.79 -11.04
C VAL A 122 -9.48 -3.20 -11.66
N ARG A 123 -8.36 -3.22 -10.94
CA ARG A 123 -7.05 -2.75 -11.43
C ARG A 123 -5.92 -3.31 -10.59
N CYS A 124 -4.73 -3.46 -11.18
CA CYS A 124 -3.50 -3.71 -10.44
C CYS A 124 -2.49 -2.60 -10.70
N LEU A 125 -1.84 -2.16 -9.62
CA LEU A 125 -0.81 -1.13 -9.60
C LEU A 125 0.47 -1.74 -9.00
N SER A 126 1.58 -1.01 -9.03
CA SER A 126 2.82 -1.43 -8.36
C SER A 126 2.65 -1.67 -6.85
N THR A 127 1.63 -1.05 -6.23
CA THR A 127 1.29 -1.20 -4.82
C THR A 127 0.38 -2.41 -4.53
N GLY A 128 -0.22 -3.03 -5.54
CA GLY A 128 -1.12 -4.17 -5.37
C GLY A 128 -2.33 -4.15 -6.30
N CYS A 129 -3.16 -5.19 -6.18
CA CYS A 129 -4.40 -5.36 -6.92
C CYS A 129 -5.59 -4.89 -6.09
N VAL A 130 -6.43 -4.04 -6.68
CA VAL A 130 -7.54 -3.36 -6.01
C VAL A 130 -8.84 -4.07 -6.36
N ALA A 131 -9.56 -4.52 -5.33
CA ALA A 131 -10.97 -4.85 -5.40
C ALA A 131 -11.76 -3.72 -4.72
N GLU A 132 -12.88 -3.31 -5.32
CA GLU A 132 -13.68 -2.21 -4.82
C GLU A 132 -15.16 -2.50 -5.05
N VAL A 133 -15.96 -2.32 -4.00
CA VAL A 133 -17.42 -2.48 -4.05
C VAL A 133 -18.11 -1.32 -3.37
N VAL A 134 -19.32 -1.02 -3.83
CA VAL A 134 -20.22 -0.12 -3.12
C VAL A 134 -20.80 -0.88 -1.92
N MET A 135 -20.72 -0.27 -0.75
CA MET A 135 -21.28 -0.82 0.48
C MET A 135 -22.75 -0.42 0.59
N GLU A 136 -23.63 -1.38 0.31
CA GLU A 136 -25.05 -1.24 0.61
C GLU A 136 -25.30 -1.29 2.12
N ASP A 137 -26.46 -0.80 2.55
CA ASP A 137 -26.82 -0.71 3.97
C ASP A 137 -26.70 -2.05 4.69
N ASN A 138 -27.03 -3.15 3.99
CA ASN A 138 -26.91 -4.50 4.54
C ASN A 138 -25.44 -4.84 4.89
N LEU A 139 -24.51 -4.62 3.95
CA LEU A 139 -23.09 -4.88 4.16
C LEU A 139 -22.51 -4.00 5.27
N VAL A 140 -22.87 -2.71 5.28
CA VAL A 140 -22.47 -1.79 6.35
C VAL A 140 -22.93 -2.32 7.70
N ASN A 141 -24.21 -2.72 7.81
CA ASN A 141 -24.76 -3.23 9.06
C ASN A 141 -24.06 -4.53 9.49
N GLN A 142 -23.82 -5.47 8.58
CA GLN A 142 -23.08 -6.70 8.88
C GLN A 142 -21.67 -6.41 9.39
N MET A 143 -20.93 -5.48 8.77
CA MET A 143 -19.60 -5.09 9.25
C MET A 143 -19.64 -4.35 10.59
N LYS A 144 -20.71 -3.60 10.87
CA LYS A 144 -20.89 -2.91 12.16
C LYS A 144 -21.19 -3.85 13.32
N THR A 145 -21.97 -4.91 13.06
CA THR A 145 -22.41 -5.86 14.10
C THR A 145 -21.54 -7.10 14.19
N GLY A 146 -20.79 -7.42 13.13
CA GLY A 146 -19.91 -8.57 13.09
C GLY A 146 -18.65 -8.38 13.93
N GLN A 147 -17.95 -9.49 14.19
CA GLN A 147 -16.71 -9.49 14.96
C GLN A 147 -15.48 -9.58 14.07
N THR A 148 -15.56 -10.42 13.03
CA THR A 148 -14.43 -10.67 12.12
C THR A 148 -14.90 -10.67 10.67
N ALA A 149 -14.21 -9.90 9.82
CA ALA A 149 -14.33 -10.00 8.37
C ALA A 149 -13.18 -10.85 7.82
N THR A 150 -13.46 -12.04 7.32
CA THR A 150 -12.46 -12.90 6.67
C THR A 150 -12.42 -12.60 5.18
N PHE A 151 -11.35 -11.96 4.74
CA PHE A 151 -11.06 -11.77 3.32
C PHE A 151 -10.31 -12.98 2.78
N ILE A 152 -10.67 -13.42 1.58
CA ILE A 152 -10.10 -14.64 0.99
C ILE A 152 -9.47 -14.30 -0.36
N VAL A 153 -8.15 -14.41 -0.44
CA VAL A 153 -7.39 -14.30 -1.69
C VAL A 153 -6.94 -15.67 -2.16
N PHE A 154 -6.63 -15.80 -3.44
CA PHE A 154 -6.25 -17.07 -4.05
C PHE A 154 -4.91 -16.88 -4.75
N GLN A 155 -3.96 -17.80 -4.58
CA GLN A 155 -2.73 -17.82 -5.38
C GLN A 155 -2.83 -18.84 -6.52
N THR A 156 -3.52 -19.96 -6.27
CA THR A 156 -3.97 -20.93 -7.28
C THR A 156 -5.46 -21.24 -7.08
N PRO A 157 -6.14 -21.90 -8.04
CA PRO A 157 -7.55 -22.26 -7.90
C PRO A 157 -7.84 -23.12 -6.66
N GLU A 158 -6.89 -23.94 -6.24
CA GLU A 158 -6.99 -24.88 -5.13
C GLU A 158 -6.59 -24.25 -3.78
N GLU A 159 -5.97 -23.07 -3.80
CA GLU A 159 -5.30 -22.48 -2.65
C GLU A 159 -5.91 -21.12 -2.27
N GLY A 160 -6.93 -21.17 -1.42
CA GLY A 160 -7.53 -20.01 -0.78
C GLY A 160 -6.87 -19.67 0.55
N ILE A 161 -6.48 -18.41 0.73
CA ILE A 161 -5.86 -17.88 1.94
C ILE A 161 -6.89 -16.97 2.62
N GLY A 162 -7.41 -17.42 3.76
CA GLY A 162 -8.28 -16.61 4.61
C GLY A 162 -7.48 -15.68 5.51
N ILE A 163 -7.86 -14.41 5.54
CA ILE A 163 -7.18 -13.35 6.27
C ILE A 163 -8.22 -12.69 7.18
N PRO A 164 -8.26 -13.06 8.47
CA PRO A 164 -9.22 -12.50 9.41
C PRO A 164 -8.86 -11.05 9.73
N VAL A 165 -9.82 -10.15 9.54
CA VAL A 165 -9.69 -8.72 9.85
C VAL A 165 -10.66 -8.41 10.99
N SER A 166 -10.15 -7.79 12.05
CA SER A 166 -10.97 -7.43 13.22
C SER A 166 -11.96 -6.32 12.85
N LEU A 167 -13.21 -6.49 13.25
CA LEU A 167 -14.24 -5.44 13.14
C LEU A 167 -14.36 -4.59 14.42
N ASN A 168 -13.49 -4.82 15.40
CA ASN A 168 -13.44 -4.02 16.62
C ASN A 168 -13.17 -2.54 16.31
N GLY A 169 -14.13 -1.69 16.62
CA GLY A 169 -14.07 -0.25 16.37
C GLY A 169 -14.53 0.18 14.98
N PHE A 170 -14.89 -0.75 14.09
CA PHE A 170 -15.39 -0.43 12.75
C PHE A 170 -16.63 0.47 12.80
N ALA A 171 -17.63 0.13 13.62
CA ALA A 171 -18.87 0.91 13.70
C ALA A 171 -18.64 2.37 14.10
N ALA A 172 -17.90 2.58 15.19
CA ALA A 172 -17.57 3.91 15.67
C ALA A 172 -16.75 4.71 14.64
N GLY A 173 -15.75 4.08 14.02
CA GLY A 173 -14.95 4.74 13.01
C GLY A 173 -15.72 5.07 11.74
N PHE A 174 -16.63 4.19 11.31
CA PHE A 174 -17.43 4.37 10.11
C PHE A 174 -18.43 5.52 10.28
N ASP A 175 -19.05 5.60 11.46
CA ASP A 175 -19.97 6.68 11.79
C ASP A 175 -19.27 8.03 11.94
N ALA A 176 -17.98 8.02 12.28
CA ALA A 176 -17.16 9.23 12.35
C ALA A 176 -16.59 9.68 10.99
N LEU A 177 -16.72 8.90 9.91
CA LEU A 177 -16.28 9.33 8.58
C LEU A 177 -17.11 10.55 8.10
N PRO A 178 -16.47 11.63 7.61
CA PRO A 178 -17.17 12.81 7.09
C PRO A 178 -17.97 12.51 5.83
#